data_AF-A0A7Y8MDP1-F1
#
_entry.id   AF-A0A7Y8MDP1-F1
#
_cell.length_a   1.000
_cell.length_b   1.000
_cell.length_c   1.000
_cell.angle_alpha   90.00
_cell.angle_beta   90.00
_cell.angle_gamma   90.00
#
_symmetry.space_group_name_H-M   'P 1'
#
loop_
_entity.id
_entity.type
_entity.pdbx_description
1 polymer ?
#
loop_
_entity_poly.entity_id
_entity_poly.type
_entity_poly.pdbx_seq_one_letter_code
_entity_poly.pdbx_strand_id
1 'polypeptide(L)'
;VALGLRADRAEASFTPRPLFPALADPSGAALERIGAVEVESPAGTIAARLVDGAWVLPDRSNYPADPAPLIAAVNAVASLTLVEPKTANPERFDLLELDAPGAGGQATLVLLVDRDGAEMAAVLFGKRGLQRSVGGQEAVYVRAPEAEQTYLAYAGTLPVADPAAWLATGFFDIARADVSRVTLTDAGGASYTIIPSPEPGGAPYTLEGLGPDEAVTSPYQLNGIVGALADLPVETVARADAIAFDAPRRAVFETATGLELRLELAPLPPQAEDGAEAGEPPAAWLRVSAATLPEADEGAAALAERINQRAEGWAFRIPGYRAEPLTRPRADVVEPAAPPEPAEPAPDAPADEPPSP
;
A
#
# COMPACT_ATOMS: atom_id res chain seq x y z
N VAL A 1 -27.09 -59.46 25.37
CA VAL A 1 -26.46 -58.35 26.11
C VAL A 1 -25.53 -57.63 25.14
N ALA A 2 -26.00 -56.54 24.54
CA ALA A 2 -25.17 -55.63 23.75
C ALA A 2 -25.31 -54.27 24.43
N LEU A 3 -24.28 -53.88 25.16
CA LEU A 3 -24.25 -52.63 25.94
C LEU A 3 -24.29 -51.45 24.99
N GLY A 4 -25.29 -50.58 25.17
CA GLY A 4 -25.26 -49.22 24.68
C GLY A 4 -24.24 -48.42 25.46
N LEU A 5 -23.26 -47.86 24.76
CA LEU A 5 -22.49 -46.71 25.21
C LEU A 5 -23.10 -45.50 24.52
N ARG A 6 -24.09 -44.88 25.18
CA ARG A 6 -24.42 -43.49 24.95
C ARG A 6 -23.20 -42.67 25.36
N ALA A 7 -22.49 -42.13 24.38
CA ALA A 7 -21.62 -40.99 24.63
C ALA A 7 -22.52 -39.77 24.77
N ASP A 8 -23.09 -39.58 25.96
CA ASP A 8 -23.57 -38.26 26.40
C ASP A 8 -22.33 -37.37 26.60
N ARG A 9 -21.75 -36.88 25.50
CA ARG A 9 -20.98 -35.64 25.55
C ARG A 9 -22.02 -34.54 25.41
N ALA A 10 -22.46 -34.01 26.55
CA ALA A 10 -23.14 -32.73 26.58
C ALA A 10 -22.16 -31.68 26.02
N GLU A 11 -22.17 -31.47 24.71
CA GLU A 11 -21.76 -30.20 24.13
C GLU A 11 -22.70 -29.19 24.79
N ALA A 12 -22.19 -28.43 25.75
CA ALA A 12 -22.85 -27.21 26.17
C ALA A 12 -23.04 -26.40 24.88
N SER A 13 -24.27 -26.28 24.41
CA SER A 13 -24.60 -25.48 23.24
C SER A 13 -24.33 -24.03 23.60
N PHE A 14 -23.11 -23.58 23.34
CA PHE A 14 -22.77 -22.19 23.51
C PHE A 14 -23.63 -21.39 22.52
N THR A 15 -24.43 -20.48 23.05
CA THR A 15 -25.25 -19.60 22.21
C THR A 15 -24.37 -18.48 21.68
N PRO A 16 -24.22 -18.33 20.35
CA PRO A 16 -23.41 -17.27 19.78
C PRO A 16 -23.85 -15.89 20.28
N ARG A 17 -22.89 -15.04 20.64
CA ARG A 17 -23.17 -13.71 21.19
C ARG A 17 -22.02 -12.73 20.90
N PRO A 18 -22.30 -11.42 20.78
CA PRO A 18 -21.24 -10.44 20.64
C PRO A 18 -20.34 -10.40 21.89
N LEU A 19 -19.04 -10.18 21.68
CA LEU A 19 -18.12 -9.92 22.81
C LEU A 19 -18.41 -8.55 23.44
N PHE A 20 -18.73 -7.55 22.61
CA PHE A 20 -19.05 -6.18 23.03
C PHE A 20 -20.46 -5.79 22.57
N PRO A 21 -21.52 -6.13 23.34
CA PRO A 21 -22.91 -5.91 22.92
C PRO A 21 -23.25 -4.45 22.57
N ALA A 22 -22.65 -3.48 23.28
CA ALA A 22 -22.89 -2.05 23.01
C ALA A 22 -22.32 -1.59 21.65
N LEU A 23 -21.20 -2.17 21.21
CA LEU A 23 -20.60 -1.87 19.90
C LEU A 23 -21.33 -2.60 18.76
N ALA A 24 -21.93 -3.75 19.05
CA ALA A 24 -22.72 -4.52 18.10
C ALA A 24 -24.16 -3.99 17.91
N ASP A 25 -24.53 -2.91 18.61
CA ASP A 25 -25.87 -2.33 18.54
C ASP A 25 -26.15 -1.75 17.14
N PRO A 26 -27.28 -2.14 16.48
CA PRO A 26 -27.59 -1.67 15.12
C PRO A 26 -27.79 -0.16 14.97
N SER A 27 -27.99 0.60 16.05
CA SER A 27 -28.07 2.07 15.98
C SER A 27 -26.73 2.72 15.66
N GLY A 28 -25.60 2.04 15.94
CA GLY A 28 -24.27 2.60 15.75
C GLY A 28 -23.89 3.68 16.77
N ALA A 29 -24.75 4.01 17.75
CA ALA A 29 -24.53 5.12 18.68
C ALA A 29 -23.23 4.99 19.49
N ALA A 30 -22.81 3.78 19.83
CA ALA A 30 -21.53 3.56 20.51
C ALA A 30 -20.33 3.82 19.58
N LEU A 31 -20.44 3.48 18.29
CA LEU A 31 -19.36 3.68 17.31
C LEU A 31 -19.10 5.18 17.09
N GLU A 32 -20.14 6.01 17.13
CA GLU A 32 -19.99 7.47 17.02
C GLU A 32 -19.18 8.08 18.16
N ARG A 33 -19.13 7.45 19.34
CA ARG A 33 -18.38 7.95 20.50
C ARG A 33 -16.89 7.66 20.43
N ILE A 34 -16.43 6.80 19.51
CA ILE A 34 -15.02 6.43 19.39
C ILE A 34 -14.20 7.69 19.07
N GLY A 35 -13.15 7.92 19.86
CA GLY A 35 -12.21 9.03 19.73
C GLY A 35 -10.77 8.59 19.49
N ALA A 36 -10.43 7.33 19.79
CA ALA A 36 -9.16 6.73 19.41
C ALA A 36 -9.29 5.25 19.06
N VAL A 37 -8.43 4.79 18.15
CA VAL A 37 -8.26 3.38 17.78
C VAL A 37 -6.77 3.10 17.89
N GLU A 38 -6.40 2.11 18.68
CA GLU A 38 -5.01 1.67 18.85
C GLU A 38 -4.91 0.20 18.48
N VAL A 39 -3.92 -0.15 17.67
CA VAL A 39 -3.63 -1.52 17.24
C VAL A 39 -2.17 -1.82 17.53
N GLU A 40 -1.93 -2.89 18.27
CA GLU A 40 -0.59 -3.36 18.62
C GLU A 40 -0.44 -4.81 18.19
N SER A 41 0.68 -5.16 17.58
CA SER A 41 1.03 -6.54 17.23
C SER A 41 2.55 -6.71 17.27
N PRO A 42 3.08 -7.94 17.06
CA PRO A 42 4.52 -8.15 16.91
C PRO A 42 5.14 -7.35 15.75
N ALA A 43 4.34 -6.96 14.76
CA ALA A 43 4.80 -6.17 13.61
C ALA A 43 4.94 -4.68 13.91
N GLY A 44 4.33 -4.19 15.00
CA GLY A 44 4.40 -2.78 15.38
C GLY A 44 3.15 -2.28 16.10
N THR A 45 3.14 -0.98 16.37
CA THR A 45 2.03 -0.29 17.02
C THR A 45 1.61 0.90 16.17
N ILE A 46 0.30 1.11 16.07
CA ILE A 46 -0.28 2.27 15.42
C ILE A 46 -1.48 2.77 16.21
N ALA A 47 -1.59 4.09 16.31
CA ALA A 47 -2.72 4.76 16.92
C ALA A 47 -3.28 5.82 15.96
N ALA A 48 -4.60 5.86 15.85
CA ALA A 48 -5.31 6.97 15.25
C ALA A 48 -6.16 7.67 16.31
N ARG A 49 -6.25 9.00 16.22
CA ARG A 49 -7.06 9.83 17.12
C ARG A 49 -7.91 10.81 16.33
N LEU A 50 -9.12 11.06 16.82
CA LEU A 50 -9.99 12.09 16.29
C LEU A 50 -9.60 13.44 16.91
N VAL A 51 -9.09 14.35 16.10
CA VAL A 51 -8.69 15.71 16.51
C VAL A 51 -9.39 16.70 15.59
N ASP A 52 -10.12 17.66 16.18
CA ASP A 52 -10.87 18.70 15.44
C ASP A 52 -11.76 18.15 14.30
N GLY A 53 -12.33 16.96 14.50
CA GLY A 53 -13.20 16.30 13.53
C GLY A 53 -12.47 15.51 12.43
N ALA A 54 -11.14 15.41 12.47
CA ALA A 54 -10.32 14.64 11.55
C ALA A 54 -9.55 13.51 12.26
N TRP A 55 -9.48 12.33 11.63
CA TRP A 55 -8.65 11.23 12.12
C TRP A 55 -7.19 11.47 11.71
N VAL A 56 -6.30 11.46 12.71
CA VAL A 56 -4.88 11.70 12.54
C VAL A 56 -4.05 10.61 13.22
N LEU A 57 -2.80 10.46 12.80
CA LEU A 57 -1.81 9.56 13.37
C LEU A 57 -0.83 10.36 14.24
N PRO A 58 -0.95 10.33 15.59
CA PRO A 58 -0.12 11.15 16.47
C PRO A 58 1.38 10.94 16.27
N ASP A 59 1.79 9.68 16.12
CA ASP A 59 3.20 9.30 15.95
C ASP A 59 3.76 9.64 14.56
N ARG A 60 2.96 10.24 13.69
CA ARG A 60 3.34 10.74 12.37
C ARG A 60 3.05 12.23 12.24
N SER A 61 3.32 12.99 13.30
CA SER A 61 3.09 14.44 13.36
C SER A 61 1.63 14.83 13.07
N ASN A 62 0.67 14.00 13.48
CA ASN A 62 -0.75 14.13 13.17
C ASN A 62 -1.08 14.07 11.66
N TYR A 63 -0.33 13.30 10.87
CA TYR A 63 -0.70 13.04 9.48
C TYR A 63 -2.11 12.42 9.38
N PRO A 64 -2.93 12.77 8.37
CA PRO A 64 -4.26 12.20 8.20
C PRO A 64 -4.24 10.66 8.10
N ALA A 65 -5.07 10.00 8.91
CA ALA A 65 -5.23 8.56 8.85
C ALA A 65 -6.09 8.14 7.65
N ASP A 66 -5.75 7.01 7.04
CA ASP A 66 -6.60 6.36 6.05
C ASP A 66 -7.86 5.80 6.76
N PRO A 67 -9.07 6.14 6.30
CA PRO A 67 -10.30 5.63 6.88
C PRO A 67 -10.45 4.11 6.74
N ALA A 68 -9.89 3.47 5.71
CA ALA A 68 -10.10 2.05 5.44
C ALA A 68 -9.58 1.12 6.57
N PRO A 69 -8.30 1.16 6.99
CA PRO A 69 -7.81 0.34 8.09
C PRO A 69 -8.44 0.72 9.45
N LEU A 70 -8.75 2.01 9.65
CA LEU A 70 -9.47 2.49 10.83
C LEU A 70 -10.86 1.83 10.95
N ILE A 71 -11.67 1.92 9.89
CA ILE A 71 -13.00 1.32 9.82
C ILE A 71 -12.91 -0.20 9.97
N ALA A 72 -11.91 -0.83 9.34
CA ALA A 72 -11.68 -2.27 9.46
C ALA A 72 -11.41 -2.68 10.91
N ALA A 73 -10.56 -1.94 11.63
CA ALA A 73 -10.24 -2.21 13.04
C ALA A 73 -11.48 -2.06 13.95
N VAL A 74 -12.25 -0.98 13.79
CA VAL A 74 -13.50 -0.77 14.55
C VAL A 74 -14.50 -1.91 14.27
N ASN A 75 -14.68 -2.28 13.00
CA ASN A 75 -15.59 -3.35 12.60
C ASN A 75 -15.13 -4.72 13.09
N ALA A 76 -13.82 -4.99 13.13
CA ALA A 76 -13.27 -6.25 13.65
C ALA A 76 -13.69 -6.49 15.11
N VAL A 77 -13.75 -5.42 15.92
CA VAL A 77 -14.19 -5.46 17.32
C VAL A 77 -15.72 -5.50 17.43
N ALA A 78 -16.41 -4.62 16.69
CA ALA A 78 -17.87 -4.47 16.79
C ALA A 78 -18.65 -5.68 16.27
N SER A 79 -18.14 -6.35 15.23
CA SER A 79 -18.80 -7.53 14.62
C SER A 79 -18.42 -8.86 15.28
N LEU A 80 -17.58 -8.83 16.32
CA LEU A 80 -16.98 -10.02 16.90
C LEU A 80 -18.04 -10.88 17.61
N THR A 81 -18.30 -12.06 17.05
CA THR A 81 -19.30 -13.00 17.56
C THR A 81 -18.59 -14.21 18.19
N LEU A 82 -18.69 -14.35 19.50
CA LEU A 82 -18.21 -15.53 20.22
C LEU A 82 -19.04 -16.74 19.81
N VAL A 83 -18.41 -17.90 19.61
CA VAL A 83 -19.11 -19.14 19.20
C VAL A 83 -18.75 -20.36 20.02
N GLU A 84 -17.57 -20.40 20.64
CA GLU A 84 -17.18 -21.52 21.49
C GLU A 84 -16.23 -21.06 22.58
N PRO A 85 -16.48 -21.36 23.87
CA PRO A 85 -15.49 -21.14 24.92
C PRO A 85 -14.32 -22.09 24.71
N LYS A 86 -13.11 -21.58 24.86
CA LYS A 86 -11.87 -22.36 24.79
C LYS A 86 -11.24 -22.45 26.18
N THR A 87 -9.93 -22.41 26.28
CA THR A 87 -9.24 -22.55 27.56
C THR A 87 -9.45 -21.32 28.46
N ALA A 88 -9.52 -21.54 29.76
CA ALA A 88 -9.39 -20.50 30.77
C ALA A 88 -8.08 -20.65 31.56
N ASN A 89 -7.16 -21.52 31.13
CA ASN A 89 -5.85 -21.69 31.76
C ASN A 89 -4.85 -20.70 31.11
N PRO A 90 -4.31 -19.73 31.85
CA PRO A 90 -3.32 -18.77 31.33
C PRO A 90 -2.08 -19.44 30.73
N GLU A 91 -1.66 -20.60 31.23
CA GLU A 91 -0.51 -21.36 30.71
C GLU A 91 -0.72 -21.92 29.28
N ARG A 92 -1.87 -21.67 28.66
CA ARG A 92 -2.23 -22.15 27.32
C ARG A 92 -2.58 -21.02 26.35
N PHE A 93 -2.37 -19.77 26.73
CA PHE A 93 -2.67 -18.63 25.85
C PHE A 93 -1.74 -18.59 24.65
N ASP A 94 -0.46 -18.90 24.83
CA ASP A 94 0.56 -19.04 23.78
C ASP A 94 0.12 -20.02 22.68
N LEU A 95 -0.49 -21.15 23.05
CA LEU A 95 -1.00 -22.15 22.09
C LEU A 95 -2.06 -21.59 21.15
N LEU A 96 -2.73 -20.51 21.53
CA LEU A 96 -3.74 -19.81 20.76
C LEU A 96 -3.22 -18.47 20.22
N GLU A 97 -1.97 -18.13 20.49
CA GLU A 97 -1.34 -16.83 20.19
C GLU A 97 -2.10 -15.66 20.86
N LEU A 98 -2.54 -15.86 22.11
CA LEU A 98 -3.35 -14.89 22.88
C LEU A 98 -2.59 -14.16 24.00
N ASP A 99 -1.27 -14.30 24.02
CA ASP A 99 -0.39 -13.46 24.85
C ASP A 99 -0.25 -12.08 24.23
N ALA A 100 -0.25 -11.05 25.08
CA ALA A 100 -0.20 -9.66 24.64
C ALA A 100 1.12 -9.33 23.92
N PRO A 101 1.08 -8.53 22.85
CA PRO A 101 2.28 -8.19 22.05
C PRO A 101 3.37 -7.50 22.87
N GLY A 102 3.03 -6.55 23.76
CA GLY A 102 3.99 -5.90 24.66
C GLY A 102 4.70 -6.82 25.67
N ALA A 103 4.22 -8.06 25.84
CA ALA A 103 4.87 -9.10 26.63
C ALA A 103 5.70 -10.09 25.77
N GLY A 104 5.92 -9.77 24.49
CA GLY A 104 6.54 -10.68 23.51
C GLY A 104 5.58 -11.72 22.93
N GLY A 105 4.29 -11.59 23.22
CA GLY A 105 3.23 -12.46 22.69
C GLY A 105 2.97 -12.22 21.21
N GLN A 106 2.21 -13.14 20.60
CA GLN A 106 1.91 -13.11 19.15
C GLN A 106 0.53 -12.52 18.81
N ALA A 107 -0.24 -12.09 19.81
CA ALA A 107 -1.56 -11.53 19.58
C ALA A 107 -1.50 -10.15 18.91
N THR A 108 -2.57 -9.81 18.19
CA THR A 108 -2.89 -8.43 17.84
C THR A 108 -3.88 -7.87 18.85
N LEU A 109 -3.50 -6.86 19.62
CA LEU A 109 -4.38 -6.10 20.49
C LEU A 109 -5.07 -4.99 19.69
N VAL A 110 -6.39 -4.86 19.84
CA VAL A 110 -7.13 -3.65 19.45
C VAL A 110 -7.75 -3.03 20.68
N LEU A 111 -7.55 -1.73 20.83
CA LEU A 111 -8.14 -0.89 21.85
C LEU A 111 -8.97 0.21 21.19
N LEU A 112 -10.24 0.32 21.60
CA LEU A 112 -11.15 1.40 21.22
C LEU A 112 -11.40 2.28 22.43
N VAL A 113 -11.15 3.57 22.28
CA VAL A 113 -11.31 4.58 23.35
C VAL A 113 -12.31 5.61 22.88
N ASP A 114 -13.18 6.08 23.78
CA ASP A 114 -14.12 7.16 23.47
C ASP A 114 -13.43 8.54 23.47
N ARG A 115 -14.19 9.55 23.04
CA ARG A 115 -13.73 10.95 22.98
C ARG A 115 -13.38 11.56 24.34
N ASP A 116 -13.84 10.96 25.44
CA ASP A 116 -13.53 11.40 26.81
C ASP A 116 -12.29 10.67 27.38
N GLY A 117 -11.70 9.76 26.60
CA GLY A 117 -10.53 8.97 27.00
C GLY A 117 -10.87 7.70 27.77
N ALA A 118 -12.13 7.29 27.83
CA ALA A 118 -12.54 6.05 28.49
C ALA A 118 -12.45 4.85 27.54
N GLU A 119 -11.92 3.74 28.04
CA GLU A 119 -11.89 2.48 27.30
C GLU A 119 -13.31 1.98 27.00
N MET A 120 -13.60 1.75 25.72
CA MET A 120 -14.86 1.17 25.25
C MET A 120 -14.75 -0.34 25.04
N ALA A 121 -13.61 -0.79 24.51
CA ALA A 121 -13.33 -2.20 24.24
C ALA A 121 -11.83 -2.44 24.07
N ALA A 122 -11.35 -3.57 24.58
CA ALA A 122 -10.01 -4.09 24.32
C ALA A 122 -10.08 -5.59 24.02
N VAL A 123 -9.46 -6.04 22.92
CA VAL A 123 -9.47 -7.45 22.52
C VAL A 123 -8.14 -7.86 21.88
N LEU A 124 -7.67 -9.03 22.31
CA LEU A 124 -6.55 -9.74 21.71
C LEU A 124 -7.09 -10.72 20.67
N PHE A 125 -6.61 -10.59 19.44
CA PHE A 125 -6.79 -11.54 18.35
C PHE A 125 -5.57 -12.43 18.26
N GLY A 126 -5.75 -13.73 18.43
CA GLY A 126 -4.71 -14.73 18.23
C GLY A 126 -4.79 -15.35 16.84
N LYS A 127 -4.32 -16.60 16.73
CA LYS A 127 -4.27 -17.28 15.45
C LYS A 127 -5.64 -17.61 14.89
N ARG A 128 -5.67 -17.83 13.57
CA ARG A 128 -6.86 -18.33 12.86
C ARG A 128 -7.25 -19.72 13.35
N GLY A 129 -8.54 -19.90 13.59
CA GLY A 129 -9.14 -21.18 13.93
C GLY A 129 -9.23 -22.10 12.70
N LEU A 130 -9.28 -23.41 12.93
CA LEU A 130 -9.41 -24.42 11.86
C LEU A 130 -10.85 -24.57 11.33
N GLN A 131 -11.83 -23.92 11.98
CA GLN A 131 -13.22 -23.96 11.58
C GLN A 131 -13.41 -23.19 10.28
N ARG A 132 -14.31 -23.68 9.40
CA ARG A 132 -14.60 -23.00 8.13
C ARG A 132 -15.16 -21.60 8.41
N SER A 133 -14.74 -20.65 7.58
CA SER A 133 -15.33 -19.31 7.52
C SER A 133 -16.84 -19.41 7.27
N VAL A 134 -17.62 -18.59 7.97
CA VAL A 134 -19.08 -18.53 7.84
C VAL A 134 -19.45 -17.13 7.38
N GLY A 135 -20.21 -17.00 6.30
CA GLY A 135 -20.67 -15.69 5.81
C GLY A 135 -19.55 -14.69 5.49
N GLY A 136 -18.37 -15.17 5.09
CA GLY A 136 -17.19 -14.31 4.84
C GLY A 136 -16.43 -13.89 6.10
N GLN A 137 -16.85 -14.35 7.29
CA GLN A 137 -16.13 -14.13 8.55
C GLN A 137 -15.10 -15.24 8.81
N GLU A 138 -13.93 -14.86 9.29
CA GLU A 138 -12.86 -15.77 9.66
C GLU A 138 -13.06 -16.28 11.09
N ALA A 139 -12.79 -17.56 11.32
CA ALA A 139 -12.71 -18.11 12.66
C ALA A 139 -11.37 -17.68 13.28
N VAL A 140 -11.40 -17.06 14.46
CA VAL A 140 -10.21 -16.53 15.14
C VAL A 140 -10.32 -16.76 16.65
N TYR A 141 -9.20 -17.04 17.31
CA TYR A 141 -9.16 -17.09 18.78
C TYR A 141 -9.08 -15.68 19.34
N VAL A 142 -9.87 -15.39 20.38
CA VAL A 142 -9.93 -14.07 21.00
C VAL A 142 -9.96 -14.12 22.52
N ARG A 143 -9.47 -13.06 23.16
CA ARG A 143 -9.47 -12.87 24.61
C ARG A 143 -9.54 -11.37 24.95
N ALA A 144 -10.31 -10.98 25.95
CA ALA A 144 -10.15 -9.63 26.52
C ALA A 144 -8.88 -9.61 27.40
N PRO A 145 -8.06 -8.55 27.43
CA PRO A 145 -6.75 -8.55 28.12
C PRO A 145 -6.77 -9.05 29.57
N GLU A 146 -7.77 -8.65 30.35
CA GLU A 146 -7.92 -9.02 31.76
C GLU A 146 -8.74 -10.31 31.99
N ALA A 147 -9.26 -10.92 30.92
CA ALA A 147 -10.06 -12.14 31.03
C ALA A 147 -9.19 -13.40 30.92
N GLU A 148 -9.42 -14.35 31.82
CA GLU A 148 -8.82 -15.68 31.72
C GLU A 148 -9.49 -16.52 30.61
N GLN A 149 -10.79 -16.34 30.43
CA GLN A 149 -11.56 -17.11 29.46
C GLN A 149 -11.25 -16.67 28.02
N THR A 150 -10.82 -17.63 27.20
CA THR A 150 -10.64 -17.46 25.75
C THR A 150 -11.82 -17.99 24.97
N TYR A 151 -11.98 -17.53 23.73
CA TYR A 151 -13.05 -17.96 22.85
C TYR A 151 -12.55 -18.22 21.43
N LEU A 152 -13.22 -19.12 20.73
CA LEU A 152 -13.28 -19.05 19.27
C LEU A 152 -14.40 -18.07 18.91
N ALA A 153 -14.12 -17.16 17.99
CA ALA A 153 -15.06 -16.16 17.50
C ALA A 153 -15.05 -16.12 15.97
N TYR A 154 -16.12 -15.58 15.41
CA TYR A 154 -16.15 -15.12 14.02
C TYR A 154 -15.89 -13.62 13.98
N ALA A 155 -14.86 -13.23 13.22
CA ALA A 155 -14.49 -11.84 12.98
C ALA A 155 -14.55 -11.52 11.48
N GLY A 156 -14.74 -10.25 11.14
CA GLY A 156 -14.51 -9.77 9.78
C GLY A 156 -13.02 -9.77 9.42
N THR A 157 -12.61 -8.78 8.61
CA THR A 157 -11.20 -8.54 8.31
C THR A 157 -10.43 -8.25 9.60
N LEU A 158 -9.31 -8.96 9.80
CA LEU A 158 -8.45 -8.73 10.95
C LEU A 158 -7.72 -7.38 10.82
N PRO A 159 -7.52 -6.66 11.94
CA PRO A 159 -6.87 -5.36 11.95
C PRO A 159 -5.38 -5.49 11.64
N VAL A 160 -4.84 -4.49 10.94
CA VAL A 160 -3.41 -4.40 10.61
C VAL A 160 -2.75 -3.37 11.52
N ALA A 161 -1.58 -3.72 12.07
CA ALA A 161 -0.79 -2.83 12.92
C ALA A 161 0.34 -2.10 12.16
N ASP A 162 0.54 -2.42 10.88
CA ASP A 162 1.55 -1.78 10.04
C ASP A 162 1.22 -0.28 9.88
N PRO A 163 2.06 0.64 10.38
CA PRO A 163 1.82 2.08 10.27
C PRO A 163 1.69 2.58 8.84
N ALA A 164 2.38 1.97 7.87
CA ALA A 164 2.35 2.41 6.47
C ALA A 164 0.95 2.25 5.87
N ALA A 165 0.24 1.18 6.23
CA ALA A 165 -1.13 0.92 5.78
C ALA A 165 -2.15 1.96 6.26
N TRP A 166 -1.83 2.74 7.30
CA TRP A 166 -2.71 3.75 7.89
C TRP A 166 -2.50 5.15 7.33
N LEU A 167 -1.54 5.35 6.42
CA LEU A 167 -1.27 6.64 5.81
C LEU A 167 -2.27 6.92 4.68
N ALA A 168 -3.02 8.01 4.76
CA ALA A 168 -3.88 8.45 3.66
C ALA A 168 -3.05 9.04 2.50
N THR A 169 -2.45 8.18 1.66
CA THR A 169 -1.53 8.59 0.57
C THR A 169 -2.04 8.31 -0.84
N GLY A 170 -3.20 7.66 -1.00
CA GLY A 170 -3.79 7.35 -2.32
C GLY A 170 -4.28 8.55 -3.15
N PHE A 171 -3.94 9.77 -2.77
CA PHE A 171 -4.45 10.99 -3.43
C PHE A 171 -3.68 11.39 -4.69
N PHE A 172 -2.54 10.75 -4.98
CA PHE A 172 -1.68 10.98 -6.15
C PHE A 172 -1.35 9.67 -6.90
N ASP A 173 -2.21 8.67 -6.78
CA ASP A 173 -2.15 7.44 -7.59
C ASP A 173 -2.58 7.74 -9.03
N ILE A 174 -1.68 7.53 -9.99
CA ILE A 174 -1.90 7.80 -11.42
C ILE A 174 -1.64 6.50 -12.18
N ALA A 175 -2.69 6.00 -12.85
CA ALA A 175 -2.57 4.82 -13.67
C ALA A 175 -1.65 5.11 -14.87
N ARG A 176 -0.79 4.14 -15.20
CA ARG A 176 0.14 4.23 -16.34
C ARG A 176 -0.55 4.61 -17.66
N ALA A 177 -1.78 4.15 -17.86
CA ALA A 177 -2.57 4.41 -19.06
C ALA A 177 -2.99 5.88 -19.22
N ASP A 178 -3.03 6.64 -18.13
CA ASP A 178 -3.43 8.04 -18.14
C ASP A 178 -2.24 8.98 -18.39
N VAL A 179 -1.01 8.49 -18.25
CA VAL A 179 0.22 9.29 -18.42
C VAL A 179 0.51 9.52 -19.90
N SER A 180 0.56 10.79 -20.30
CA SER A 180 0.83 11.23 -21.67
C SER A 180 2.28 11.70 -21.87
N ARG A 181 2.98 12.09 -20.79
CA ARG A 181 4.37 12.55 -20.86
C ARG A 181 5.04 12.39 -19.50
N VAL A 182 6.30 11.96 -19.49
CA VAL A 182 7.15 11.96 -18.28
C VAL A 182 8.45 12.66 -18.59
N THR A 183 8.78 13.70 -17.83
CA THR A 183 10.07 14.38 -17.92
C THR A 183 10.87 14.11 -16.66
N LEU A 184 12.05 13.49 -16.79
CA LEU A 184 12.98 13.30 -15.68
C LEU A 184 14.11 14.32 -15.79
N THR A 185 14.49 14.91 -14.66
CA THR A 185 15.59 15.87 -14.54
C THR A 185 16.50 15.44 -13.41
N ASP A 186 17.79 15.29 -13.68
CA ASP A 186 18.77 14.95 -12.66
C ASP A 186 19.14 16.16 -11.78
N ALA A 187 19.99 15.92 -10.78
CA ALA A 187 20.45 16.97 -9.85
C ALA A 187 21.30 18.05 -10.53
N GLY A 188 21.92 17.75 -11.68
CA GLY A 188 22.70 18.68 -12.49
C GLY A 188 21.87 19.49 -13.49
N GLY A 189 20.58 19.17 -13.64
CA GLY A 189 19.66 19.81 -14.57
C GLY A 189 19.59 19.15 -15.96
N ALA A 190 20.29 18.04 -16.20
CA ALA A 190 20.11 17.28 -17.44
C ALA A 190 18.75 16.59 -17.42
N SER A 191 18.01 16.71 -18.51
CA SER A 191 16.64 16.20 -18.61
C SER A 191 16.39 15.38 -19.86
N TYR A 192 15.45 14.45 -19.78
CA TYR A 192 14.92 13.73 -20.93
C TYR A 192 13.43 13.45 -20.74
N THR A 193 12.74 13.23 -21.85
CA THR A 193 11.28 13.07 -21.87
C THR A 193 10.90 11.72 -22.49
N ILE A 194 9.98 11.03 -21.84
CA ILE A 194 9.28 9.84 -22.34
C ILE A 194 7.89 10.23 -22.82
N ILE A 195 7.49 9.75 -23.99
CA ILE A 195 6.18 9.98 -24.61
C ILE A 195 5.62 8.65 -25.16
N PRO A 196 4.29 8.53 -25.36
CA PRO A 196 3.71 7.43 -26.12
C PRO A 196 4.37 7.29 -27.48
N SER A 197 4.66 6.06 -27.88
CA SER A 197 5.26 5.81 -29.19
C SER A 197 4.26 6.08 -30.31
N PRO A 198 4.66 6.79 -31.38
CA PRO A 198 3.81 6.96 -32.55
C PRO A 198 3.77 5.71 -33.45
N GLU A 199 4.64 4.72 -33.21
CA GLU A 199 4.76 3.52 -34.05
C GLU A 199 3.64 2.49 -33.78
N PRO A 200 2.76 2.22 -34.76
CA PRO A 200 1.69 1.23 -34.57
C PRO A 200 2.25 -0.17 -34.40
N GLY A 201 1.86 -0.86 -33.33
CA GLY A 201 2.29 -2.24 -33.04
C GLY A 201 3.73 -2.36 -32.50
N GLY A 202 4.42 -1.24 -32.29
CA GLY A 202 5.74 -1.18 -31.66
C GLY A 202 5.70 -1.13 -30.13
N ALA A 203 6.82 -0.74 -29.53
CA ALA A 203 6.89 -0.47 -28.09
C ALA A 203 5.91 0.66 -27.70
N PRO A 204 5.28 0.61 -26.51
CA PRO A 204 4.24 1.58 -26.12
C PRO A 204 4.78 3.00 -25.86
N TYR A 205 6.05 3.15 -25.52
CA TYR A 205 6.68 4.43 -25.19
C TYR A 205 8.03 4.57 -25.90
N THR A 206 8.42 5.81 -26.17
CA THR A 206 9.70 6.21 -26.74
C THR A 206 10.21 7.48 -26.06
N LEU A 207 11.41 7.93 -26.43
CA LEU A 207 11.98 9.20 -25.97
C LEU A 207 11.69 10.32 -26.96
N GLU A 208 11.30 11.48 -26.46
CA GLU A 208 11.20 12.69 -27.27
C GLU A 208 12.60 13.08 -27.79
N GLY A 209 12.73 13.30 -29.10
CA GLY A 209 14.00 13.67 -29.71
C GLY A 209 15.04 12.55 -29.75
N LEU A 210 14.62 11.27 -29.71
CA LEU A 210 15.50 10.13 -29.97
C LEU A 210 16.17 10.27 -31.35
N GLY A 211 17.51 10.25 -31.38
CA GLY A 211 18.28 10.42 -32.61
C GLY A 211 18.16 9.22 -33.56
N PRO A 212 18.51 9.39 -34.86
CA PRO A 212 18.43 8.31 -35.85
C PRO A 212 19.41 7.15 -35.58
N ASP A 213 20.49 7.40 -34.84
CA ASP A 213 21.51 6.40 -34.46
C ASP A 213 21.35 5.94 -33.00
N GLU A 214 20.23 6.28 -32.36
CA GLU A 214 19.91 5.91 -30.98
C GLU A 214 18.72 4.95 -30.96
N ALA A 215 18.77 3.98 -30.05
CA ALA A 215 17.68 3.08 -29.75
C ALA A 215 17.39 3.11 -28.25
N VAL A 216 16.12 2.88 -27.88
CA VAL A 216 15.76 2.67 -26.48
C VAL A 216 16.29 1.31 -26.06
N THR A 217 17.16 1.28 -25.04
CA THR A 217 17.81 0.05 -24.56
C THR A 217 16.81 -1.04 -24.16
N SER A 218 15.68 -0.64 -23.57
CA SER A 218 14.64 -1.59 -23.18
C SER A 218 13.28 -0.91 -22.99
N PRO A 219 12.24 -1.34 -23.72
CA PRO A 219 10.87 -0.88 -23.50
C PRO A 219 10.35 -1.12 -22.08
N TYR A 220 10.83 -2.16 -21.41
CA TYR A 220 10.45 -2.46 -20.02
C TYR A 220 10.92 -1.39 -19.05
N GLN A 221 12.08 -0.77 -19.30
CA GLN A 221 12.57 0.31 -18.46
C GLN A 221 11.68 1.54 -18.57
N LEU A 222 11.30 1.94 -19.79
CA LEU A 222 10.37 3.05 -19.98
C LEU A 222 9.01 2.75 -19.35
N ASN A 223 8.50 1.52 -19.49
CA ASN A 223 7.26 1.08 -18.84
C ASN A 223 7.33 1.22 -17.31
N GLY A 224 8.47 0.89 -16.70
CA GLY A 224 8.70 1.04 -15.26
C GLY A 224 8.70 2.51 -14.82
N ILE A 225 9.29 3.40 -15.61
CA ILE A 225 9.31 4.85 -15.33
C ILE A 225 7.90 5.44 -15.45
N VAL A 226 7.20 5.16 -16.56
CA VAL A 226 5.84 5.71 -16.79
C VAL A 226 4.83 5.15 -15.78
N GLY A 227 4.99 3.90 -15.37
CA GLY A 227 4.15 3.25 -14.36
C GLY A 227 4.57 3.49 -12.91
N ALA A 228 5.58 4.33 -12.64
CA ALA A 228 6.16 4.44 -11.30
C ALA A 228 5.18 4.96 -10.24
N LEU A 229 4.19 5.76 -10.64
CA LEU A 229 3.18 6.36 -9.76
C LEU A 229 2.03 5.41 -9.40
N ALA A 230 1.82 4.36 -10.21
CA ALA A 230 0.73 3.42 -9.97
C ALA A 230 1.01 2.59 -8.70
N ASP A 231 0.07 2.63 -7.77
CA ASP A 231 0.14 1.99 -6.45
C ASP A 231 1.46 2.33 -5.73
N LEU A 232 1.85 3.61 -5.70
CA LEU A 232 3.12 4.02 -5.09
C LEU A 232 3.08 3.80 -3.56
N PRO A 233 3.82 2.81 -3.01
CA PRO A 233 3.89 2.62 -1.57
C PRO A 233 4.60 3.79 -0.89
N VAL A 234 4.04 4.23 0.23
CA VAL A 234 4.66 5.18 1.15
C VAL A 234 4.91 4.45 2.46
N GLU A 235 6.17 4.37 2.87
CA GLU A 235 6.55 3.66 4.10
C GLU A 235 6.34 4.53 5.33
N THR A 236 6.57 5.84 5.20
CA THR A 236 6.36 6.81 6.27
C THR A 236 6.26 8.23 5.72
N VAL A 237 5.87 9.17 6.59
CA VAL A 237 5.77 10.60 6.29
C VAL A 237 6.52 11.44 7.31
N ALA A 238 6.98 12.59 6.88
CA ALA A 238 7.61 13.59 7.73
C ALA A 238 7.17 15.00 7.29
N ARG A 239 7.33 15.98 8.18
CA ARG A 239 7.17 17.38 7.80
C ARG A 239 8.24 17.75 6.77
N ALA A 240 7.83 18.42 5.69
CA ALA A 240 8.71 18.71 4.56
C ALA A 240 9.90 19.62 4.93
N ASP A 241 9.74 20.47 5.96
CA ASP A 241 10.77 21.35 6.49
C ASP A 241 11.84 20.61 7.32
N ALA A 242 11.56 19.39 7.76
CA ALA A 242 12.52 18.54 8.46
C ALA A 242 13.43 17.75 7.51
N ILE A 243 13.15 17.77 6.21
CA ILE A 243 13.88 16.99 5.20
C ILE A 243 14.63 17.93 4.26
N ALA A 244 15.93 17.70 4.10
CA ALA A 244 16.75 18.42 3.13
C ALA A 244 16.51 17.88 1.71
N PHE A 245 16.16 18.77 0.79
CA PHE A 245 16.08 18.48 -0.65
C PHE A 245 17.13 19.34 -1.36
N ASP A 246 18.40 19.11 -1.02
CA ASP A 246 19.52 19.79 -1.66
C ASP A 246 19.77 19.16 -3.03
N ALA A 247 19.66 19.94 -4.10
CA ALA A 247 19.77 19.49 -5.48
C ALA A 247 18.91 18.22 -5.79
N PRO A 248 17.57 18.31 -5.59
CA PRO A 248 16.72 17.15 -5.76
C PRO A 248 16.67 16.74 -7.23
N ARG A 249 16.49 15.44 -7.47
CA ARG A 249 16.07 14.97 -8.78
C ARG A 249 14.59 15.29 -8.95
N ARG A 250 14.16 15.57 -10.17
CA ARG A 250 12.77 15.96 -10.45
C ARG A 250 12.16 15.02 -11.47
N ALA A 251 10.89 14.70 -11.27
CA ALA A 251 10.07 14.02 -12.26
C ALA A 251 8.77 14.80 -12.46
N VAL A 252 8.37 15.02 -13.70
CA VAL A 252 7.11 15.65 -14.05
C VAL A 252 6.30 14.66 -14.86
N PHE A 253 5.12 14.32 -14.38
CA PHE A 253 4.16 13.45 -15.06
C PHE A 253 3.00 14.29 -15.54
N GLU A 254 2.71 14.24 -16.83
CA GLU A 254 1.52 14.85 -17.40
C GLU A 254 0.52 13.77 -17.79
N THR A 255 -0.76 14.03 -17.57
CA THR A 255 -1.84 13.11 -17.96
C THR A 255 -2.55 13.58 -19.23
N ALA A 256 -3.22 12.66 -19.91
CA ALA A 256 -4.07 12.98 -21.06
C ALA A 256 -5.23 13.95 -20.73
N THR A 257 -5.64 13.99 -19.45
CA THR A 257 -6.66 14.91 -18.93
C THR A 257 -6.13 16.31 -18.57
N GLY A 258 -4.81 16.52 -18.68
CA GLY A 258 -4.14 17.80 -18.43
C GLY A 258 -3.71 18.04 -16.98
N LEU A 259 -3.58 17.01 -16.15
CA LEU A 259 -2.89 17.12 -14.86
C LEU A 259 -1.38 17.18 -15.10
N GLU A 260 -0.67 18.06 -14.39
CA GLU A 260 0.80 18.04 -14.29
C GLU A 260 1.21 17.75 -12.83
N LEU A 261 1.72 16.55 -12.57
CA LEU A 261 2.24 16.14 -11.26
C LEU A 261 3.75 16.33 -11.22
N ARG A 262 4.23 17.14 -10.26
CA ARG A 262 5.65 17.42 -10.04
C ARG A 262 6.13 16.70 -8.79
N LEU A 263 7.20 15.94 -8.96
CA LEU A 263 7.89 15.20 -7.92
C LEU A 263 9.28 15.80 -7.71
N GLU A 264 9.64 16.09 -6.47
CA GLU A 264 11.02 16.32 -6.08
C GLU A 264 11.49 15.15 -5.22
N LEU A 265 12.62 14.55 -5.58
CA LEU A 265 13.17 13.37 -4.93
C LEU A 265 14.53 13.70 -4.30
N ALA A 266 14.64 13.41 -3.00
CA ALA A 266 15.88 13.44 -2.24
C ALA A 266 16.26 11.98 -1.86
N PRO A 267 17.23 11.36 -2.57
CA PRO A 267 17.69 10.02 -2.24
C PRO A 267 18.26 9.98 -0.83
N LEU A 268 17.92 8.93 -0.08
CA LEU A 268 18.57 8.66 1.20
C LEU A 268 19.94 8.02 0.95
N PRO A 269 20.94 8.28 1.80
CA PRO A 269 22.12 7.44 1.80
C PRO A 269 21.71 5.99 2.11
N PRO A 270 22.34 4.98 1.51
CA PRO A 270 22.11 3.60 1.89
C PRO A 270 22.41 3.42 3.39
N GLN A 271 21.42 3.01 4.17
CA GLN A 271 21.55 2.81 5.62
C GLN A 271 21.92 1.35 5.89
N ALA A 272 22.88 1.14 6.79
CA ALA A 272 23.27 -0.21 7.22
C ALA A 272 22.18 -0.91 8.07
N GLU A 273 21.23 -0.15 8.63
CA GLU A 273 20.18 -0.66 9.53
C GLU A 273 18.83 -0.90 8.85
N ASP A 274 18.63 -0.44 7.62
CA ASP A 274 17.38 -0.64 6.85
C ASP A 274 17.23 -2.07 6.30
N GLY A 275 18.13 -2.99 6.65
CA GLY A 275 18.15 -4.36 6.10
C GLY A 275 18.42 -4.41 4.59
N ALA A 276 18.76 -3.27 3.97
CA ALA A 276 19.02 -3.17 2.54
C ALA A 276 20.21 -4.05 2.17
N GLU A 277 19.94 -5.09 1.37
CA GLU A 277 20.99 -5.95 0.87
C GLU A 277 21.96 -5.16 -0.03
N ALA A 278 23.24 -5.56 -0.03
CA ALA A 278 24.25 -4.92 -0.85
C ALA A 278 23.85 -4.96 -2.33
N GLY A 279 23.43 -3.82 -2.89
CA GLY A 279 22.99 -3.69 -4.28
C GLY A 279 21.55 -3.18 -4.45
N GLU A 280 20.77 -3.06 -3.38
CA GLU A 280 19.44 -2.44 -3.46
C GLU A 280 19.53 -0.92 -3.70
N PRO A 281 18.66 -0.35 -4.55
CA PRO A 281 18.58 1.09 -4.71
C PRO A 281 18.16 1.75 -3.38
N PRO A 282 18.69 2.92 -3.04
CA PRO A 282 18.31 3.60 -1.80
C PRO A 282 16.86 4.09 -1.86
N ALA A 283 16.17 4.04 -0.71
CA ALA A 283 14.91 4.74 -0.51
C ALA A 283 15.07 6.25 -0.77
N ALA A 284 13.95 6.94 -0.98
CA ALA A 284 13.97 8.39 -1.21
C ALA A 284 12.85 9.09 -0.46
N TRP A 285 13.11 10.34 -0.07
CA TRP A 285 12.06 11.27 0.29
C TRP A 285 11.50 11.94 -0.95
N LEU A 286 10.18 12.04 -1.00
CA LEU A 286 9.41 12.58 -2.11
C LEU A 286 8.60 13.80 -1.62
N ARG A 287 8.70 14.91 -2.34
CA ARG A 287 7.72 16.01 -2.29
C ARG A 287 6.87 15.97 -3.54
N VAL A 288 5.58 16.22 -3.37
CA VAL A 288 4.59 16.17 -4.44
C VAL A 288 3.88 17.51 -4.53
N SER A 289 3.71 18.01 -5.75
CA SER A 289 2.82 19.14 -6.04
C SER A 289 2.15 18.93 -7.38
N ALA A 290 1.01 19.55 -7.60
CA ALA A 290 0.27 19.43 -8.84
C ALA A 290 -0.10 20.79 -9.42
N ALA A 291 -0.19 20.83 -10.74
CA ALA A 291 -0.69 21.95 -11.53
C ALA A 291 -1.62 21.42 -12.65
N THR A 292 -2.23 22.34 -13.38
CA THR A 292 -3.07 22.04 -14.54
C THR A 292 -2.43 22.60 -15.80
N LEU A 293 -2.40 21.79 -16.87
CA LEU A 293 -2.05 22.23 -18.21
C LEU A 293 -3.17 23.11 -18.80
N PRO A 294 -2.91 23.91 -19.85
CA PRO A 294 -3.92 24.80 -20.43
C PRO A 294 -5.20 24.11 -20.93
N GLU A 295 -5.10 22.84 -21.32
CA GLU A 295 -6.18 22.03 -21.88
C GLU A 295 -6.83 21.10 -20.82
N ALA A 296 -6.58 21.35 -19.52
CA ALA A 296 -7.04 20.49 -18.45
C ALA A 296 -8.57 20.48 -18.29
N ASP A 297 -9.13 19.30 -18.05
CA ASP A 297 -10.54 19.16 -17.70
C ASP A 297 -10.82 19.48 -16.22
N GLU A 298 -12.10 19.55 -15.85
CA GLU A 298 -12.53 19.83 -14.46
C GLU A 298 -12.04 18.75 -13.47
N GLY A 299 -11.88 17.51 -13.92
CA GLY A 299 -11.39 16.40 -13.10
C GLY A 299 -9.91 16.55 -12.75
N ALA A 300 -9.09 16.94 -13.73
CA ALA A 300 -7.68 17.25 -13.52
C ALA A 300 -7.49 18.45 -12.56
N ALA A 301 -8.31 19.49 -12.70
CA ALA A 301 -8.28 20.64 -11.79
C ALA A 301 -8.63 20.24 -10.34
N ALA A 302 -9.70 19.48 -10.14
CA ALA A 302 -10.08 18.99 -8.81
C ALA A 302 -9.05 18.05 -8.20
N LEU A 303 -8.42 17.19 -9.02
CA LEU A 303 -7.35 16.31 -8.59
C LEU A 303 -6.10 17.09 -8.19
N ALA A 304 -5.69 18.12 -8.95
CA ALA A 304 -4.55 18.97 -8.62
C ALA A 304 -4.74 19.69 -7.28
N GLU A 305 -5.93 20.25 -7.04
CA GLU A 305 -6.27 20.90 -5.78
C GLU A 305 -6.19 19.92 -4.61
N ARG A 306 -6.81 18.74 -4.75
CA ARG A 306 -6.77 17.69 -3.73
C ARG A 306 -5.34 17.23 -3.43
N ILE A 307 -4.50 17.08 -4.45
CA ILE A 307 -3.09 16.71 -4.29
C ILE A 307 -2.35 17.77 -3.48
N ASN A 308 -2.49 19.04 -3.85
CA ASN A 308 -1.80 20.11 -3.13
C ASN A 308 -2.28 20.21 -1.68
N GLN A 309 -3.59 20.14 -1.42
CA GLN A 309 -4.14 20.17 -0.06
C GLN A 309 -3.62 19.02 0.83
N ARG A 310 -3.35 17.85 0.25
CA ARG A 310 -2.91 16.66 1.00
C ARG A 310 -1.38 16.55 1.10
N ALA A 311 -0.64 17.05 0.11
CA ALA A 311 0.81 17.01 0.07
C ALA A 311 1.48 18.22 0.74
N GLU A 312 0.78 19.35 0.89
CA GLU A 312 1.36 20.59 1.41
C GLU A 312 1.98 20.39 2.80
N GLY A 313 3.28 20.73 2.90
CA GLY A 313 4.03 20.62 4.14
C GLY A 313 4.47 19.20 4.52
N TRP A 314 4.27 18.21 3.64
CA TRP A 314 4.65 16.81 3.86
C TRP A 314 5.71 16.32 2.88
N ALA A 315 6.56 15.43 3.37
CA ALA A 315 7.45 14.60 2.57
C ALA A 315 7.10 13.12 2.82
N PHE A 316 7.18 12.31 1.76
CA PHE A 316 6.78 10.91 1.75
C PHE A 316 8.02 10.04 1.52
N ARG A 317 8.30 9.08 2.38
CA ARG A 317 9.39 8.10 2.14
C ARG A 317 8.86 6.99 1.26
N ILE A 318 9.51 6.78 0.12
CA ILE A 318 9.21 5.69 -0.81
C ILE A 318 10.37 4.69 -0.85
N PRO A 319 10.10 3.40 -1.06
CA PRO A 319 11.13 2.39 -1.13
C PRO A 319 11.99 2.55 -2.37
N GLY A 320 13.23 2.07 -2.31
CA GLY A 320 14.22 2.30 -3.36
C GLY A 320 13.83 1.77 -4.73
N TYR A 321 13.18 0.59 -4.80
CA TYR A 321 12.71 0.01 -6.07
C TYR A 321 11.64 0.87 -6.77
N ARG A 322 11.01 1.82 -6.06
CA ARG A 322 10.10 2.82 -6.63
C ARG A 322 10.78 4.16 -6.91
N ALA A 323 11.81 4.51 -6.13
CA ALA A 323 12.62 5.70 -6.36
C ALA A 323 13.55 5.57 -7.58
N GLU A 324 14.07 4.36 -7.84
CA GLU A 324 15.05 4.11 -8.90
C GLU A 324 14.52 4.49 -10.30
N PRO A 325 13.32 4.07 -10.75
CA PRO A 325 12.79 4.50 -12.05
C PRO A 325 12.65 6.02 -12.16
N LEU A 326 12.23 6.69 -11.07
CA LEU A 326 12.02 8.15 -11.03
C LEU A 326 13.32 8.96 -11.07
N THR A 327 14.46 8.30 -10.94
CA THR A 327 15.78 8.93 -10.88
C THR A 327 16.73 8.42 -11.96
N ARG A 328 16.29 7.52 -12.83
CA ARG A 328 17.13 6.90 -13.86
C ARG A 328 17.71 7.97 -14.80
N PRO A 329 19.02 7.93 -15.13
CA PRO A 329 19.61 8.83 -16.11
C PRO A 329 19.31 8.39 -17.55
N ARG A 330 19.32 9.35 -18.49
CA ARG A 330 19.09 9.06 -19.93
C ARG A 330 20.05 8.00 -20.49
N ALA A 331 21.29 8.03 -20.04
CA ALA A 331 22.34 7.13 -20.52
C ALA A 331 22.04 5.64 -20.25
N ASP A 332 21.16 5.34 -19.29
CA ASP A 332 20.79 3.95 -18.94
C ASP A 332 19.59 3.45 -19.77
N VAL A 333 18.91 4.34 -20.50
CA VAL A 333 17.72 4.03 -21.30
C VAL A 333 17.93 4.21 -22.81
N VAL A 334 19.15 4.62 -23.22
CA VAL A 334 19.54 4.81 -24.62
C VAL A 334 20.81 4.05 -24.94
N GLU A 335 20.80 3.34 -26.06
CA GLU A 335 21.96 2.66 -26.63
C GLU A 335 22.16 3.04 -28.11
N PRO A 336 23.34 2.79 -28.69
CA PRO A 336 23.52 2.94 -30.13
C PRO A 336 22.59 1.99 -30.91
N ALA A 337 21.95 2.49 -31.96
CA ALA A 337 21.11 1.68 -32.82
C ALA A 337 21.92 0.56 -33.50
N ALA A 338 21.34 -0.64 -33.61
CA ALA A 338 21.95 -1.75 -34.34
C ALA A 338 22.10 -1.38 -35.83
N PRO A 339 23.22 -1.77 -36.50
CA PRO A 339 23.35 -1.61 -37.94
C PRO A 339 22.19 -2.32 -38.65
N PRO A 340 21.66 -1.77 -39.77
CA PRO A 340 20.62 -2.44 -40.53
C PRO A 340 21.09 -3.85 -40.93
N GLU A 341 20.27 -4.86 -40.64
CA GLU A 341 20.54 -6.24 -41.02
C GLU A 341 20.71 -6.30 -42.56
N PRO A 342 21.78 -6.94 -43.08
CA PRO A 342 21.96 -7.05 -44.52
C PRO A 342 20.72 -7.72 -45.12
N ALA A 343 20.10 -7.06 -46.10
CA ALA A 343 18.94 -7.63 -46.80
C ALA A 343 19.30 -9.03 -47.29
N GLU A 344 18.53 -10.05 -46.88
CA GLU A 344 18.66 -11.39 -47.42
C GLU A 344 18.58 -11.29 -48.95
N PRO A 345 19.55 -11.87 -49.70
CA PRO A 345 19.46 -11.86 -51.15
C PRO A 345 18.16 -12.56 -51.56
N ALA A 346 17.37 -11.88 -52.39
CA ALA A 346 16.13 -12.41 -52.93
C ALA A 346 16.38 -13.83 -53.48
N PRO A 347 15.47 -14.79 -53.26
CA PRO A 347 15.65 -16.14 -53.78
C PRO A 347 15.84 -16.08 -55.29
N ASP A 348 16.91 -16.72 -55.78
CA ASP A 348 17.20 -16.83 -57.21
C ASP A 348 15.94 -17.29 -57.94
N ALA A 349 15.51 -16.48 -58.92
CA ALA A 349 14.44 -16.87 -59.82
C ALA A 349 14.84 -18.19 -60.52
N PRO A 350 13.94 -19.18 -60.63
CA PRO A 350 14.27 -20.44 -61.28
C PRO A 350 14.68 -20.16 -62.73
N ALA A 351 15.86 -20.67 -63.10
CA ALA A 351 16.38 -20.59 -64.46
C ALA A 351 15.41 -21.30 -65.43
N ASP A 352 15.03 -20.60 -66.49
CA ASP A 352 14.30 -21.14 -67.64
C ASP A 352 14.99 -22.41 -68.16
N GLU A 353 14.30 -23.54 -68.07
CA GLU A 353 14.70 -24.81 -68.64
C GLU A 353 14.51 -24.74 -70.18
N PRO A 354 15.56 -24.89 -71.00
CA PRO A 354 15.40 -24.85 -72.45
C PRO A 354 14.68 -26.12 -72.96
N PRO A 355 13.85 -26.02 -74.02
CA PRO A 355 13.05 -27.14 -74.51
C PRO A 355 13.93 -28.26 -75.08
N SER A 356 13.62 -29.50 -74.68
CA SER A 356 14.26 -30.72 -75.15
C SER A 356 14.01 -30.99 -76.65
N PRO A 357 14.98 -31.58 -77.38
CA PRO A 357 14.96 -31.76 -78.83
C PRO A 357 14.03 -32.87 -79.34
#